data_AF-A0A3B0X394-F1
#
_entry.id   AF-A0A3B0X394-F1
#
_cell.length_a   1.000
_cell.length_b   1.000
_cell.length_c   1.000
_cell.angle_alpha   90.00
_cell.angle_beta   90.00
_cell.angle_gamma   90.00
#
_symmetry.space_group_name_H-M   'P 1'
#
loop_
_entity.id
_entity.type
_entity.pdbx_description
1 polymer ?
#
loop_
_entity_poly.entity_id
_entity_poly.type
_entity_poly.pdbx_seq_one_letter_code
_entity_poly.pdbx_strand_id
1 'polypeptide(L)' 'MKKTIFVKNLYNAVDNKSVQDLSDFLSDNVCFRIANHAPINGKEAVLKANQIFFQHHQHVASY' A
#
# COMPACT_ATOMS: atom_id res chain seq x y z
N MET A 1 -10.64 10.77 -13.17
CA MET A 1 -10.09 11.35 -11.92
C MET A 1 -8.84 12.18 -12.27
N LYS A 2 -8.64 13.37 -11.68
CA LYS A 2 -7.37 14.12 -11.88
C LYS A 2 -6.22 13.36 -11.22
N LYS A 3 -5.04 13.27 -11.86
CA LYS A 3 -3.87 12.51 -11.37
C LYS A 3 -3.51 12.83 -9.91
N THR A 4 -3.57 14.11 -9.52
CA THR A 4 -3.26 14.57 -8.16
C THR A 4 -4.23 14.03 -7.11
N ILE A 5 -5.52 13.89 -7.46
CA ILE A 5 -6.55 13.38 -6.54
C ILE A 5 -6.38 11.87 -6.36
N PHE A 6 -6.06 11.15 -7.45
CA PHE A 6 -5.78 9.72 -7.39
C PHE A 6 -4.62 9.42 -6.45
N VAL A 7 -3.48 10.12 -6.65
CA VAL A 7 -2.29 9.94 -5.82
C VAL A 7 -2.58 10.27 -4.35
N LYS A 8 -3.28 11.38 -4.09
CA LYS A 8 -3.68 11.76 -2.72
C LYS A 8 -4.51 10.69 -2.03
N ASN A 9 -5.50 10.14 -2.72
CA ASN A 9 -6.38 9.12 -2.13
C ASN A 9 -5.67 7.79 -1.91
N LEU A 10 -4.75 7.42 -2.82
CA LEU A 10 -3.86 6.27 -2.63
C LEU A 10 -2.99 6.44 -1.37
N TYR A 11 -2.37 7.62 -1.17
CA TYR A 11 -1.58 7.88 0.04
C TYR A 11 -2.45 7.85 1.30
N ASN A 12 -3.67 8.40 1.27
CA ASN A 12 -4.60 8.32 2.40
C ASN A 12 -4.94 6.87 2.78
N ALA A 13 -5.13 5.98 1.81
CA ALA A 13 -5.40 4.56 2.08
C ALA A 13 -4.21 3.87 2.79
N VAL A 14 -2.99 4.22 2.40
CA VAL A 14 -1.75 3.73 3.02
C VAL A 14 -1.56 4.33 4.42
N ASP A 15 -1.77 5.63 4.60
CA ASP A 15 -1.64 6.33 5.89
C ASP A 15 -2.65 5.81 6.91
N ASN A 16 -3.87 5.52 6.47
CA ASN A 16 -4.92 4.90 7.29
C ASN A 16 -4.68 3.40 7.52
N LYS A 17 -3.63 2.81 6.94
CA LYS A 17 -3.31 1.38 7.03
C LYS A 17 -4.47 0.48 6.59
N SER A 18 -5.27 0.94 5.64
CA SER A 18 -6.49 0.26 5.19
C SER A 18 -6.19 -0.53 3.92
N VAL A 19 -5.99 -1.84 4.08
CA VAL A 19 -5.80 -2.76 2.93
C VAL A 19 -7.05 -2.82 2.05
N GLN A 20 -8.23 -2.61 2.63
CA GLN A 20 -9.48 -2.59 1.90
C GLN A 20 -9.57 -1.38 0.97
N ASP A 21 -9.29 -0.18 1.48
CA ASP A 21 -9.26 1.03 0.67
C ASP A 21 -8.12 0.99 -0.35
N LEU A 22 -6.95 0.45 0.02
CA LEU A 22 -5.82 0.27 -0.89
C LEU A 22 -6.21 -0.59 -2.11
N SER A 23 -7.06 -1.60 -1.91
CA SER A 23 -7.45 -2.53 -2.96
C SER A 23 -8.14 -1.84 -4.15
N ASP A 24 -8.84 -0.73 -3.92
CA ASP A 24 -9.54 0.03 -4.97
C ASP A 24 -8.57 0.77 -5.91
N PHE A 25 -7.32 0.99 -5.48
CA PHE A 25 -6.31 1.69 -6.25
C PHE A 25 -5.35 0.76 -7.00
N LEU A 26 -5.38 -0.54 -6.73
CA LEU A 26 -4.47 -1.52 -7.33
C LEU A 26 -5.14 -2.26 -8.50
N SER A 27 -4.39 -2.39 -9.60
CA SER A 27 -4.73 -3.29 -10.69
C SER A 27 -4.45 -4.74 -10.27
N ASP A 28 -5.22 -5.70 -10.81
CA ASP A 28 -5.02 -7.14 -10.57
C ASP A 28 -3.60 -7.60 -10.91
N ASN A 29 -2.98 -6.99 -11.93
CA ASN A 29 -1.62 -7.30 -12.39
C ASN A 29 -0.54 -6.33 -11.86
N VAL A 30 -0.79 -5.70 -10.70
CA VAL A 30 0.18 -4.77 -10.11
C VAL A 30 1.53 -5.45 -9.84
N CYS A 31 2.61 -4.76 -10.16
CA CYS A 31 3.97 -5.12 -9.79
C CYS A 31 4.48 -4.10 -8.78
N PHE A 32 4.58 -4.50 -7.51
CA PHE A 32 5.10 -3.66 -6.44
C PHE A 32 6.56 -4.02 -6.16
N ARG A 33 7.43 -3.01 -6.10
CA ARG A 33 8.83 -3.18 -5.73
C ARG A 33 9.27 -2.06 -4.82
N ILE A 34 9.91 -2.42 -3.71
CA ILE A 34 10.53 -1.47 -2.81
C ILE A 34 12.05 -1.63 -2.91
N ALA A 35 12.74 -0.57 -3.36
CA ALA A 35 14.19 -0.54 -3.53
C ALA A 35 14.75 -1.79 -4.27
N ASN A 36 15.71 -2.48 -3.64
CA ASN A 36 16.42 -3.64 -4.19
C ASN A 36 15.76 -4.98 -3.86
N HIS A 37 14.58 -4.98 -3.23
CA HIS A 37 13.86 -6.22 -2.94
C HIS A 37 13.25 -6.82 -4.21
N ALA A 38 13.00 -8.13 -4.17
CA ALA A 38 12.30 -8.83 -5.23
C ALA A 38 10.90 -8.22 -5.43
N PRO A 39 10.43 -8.10 -6.69
CA PRO A 39 9.10 -7.58 -6.97
C PRO A 39 8.03 -8.54 -6.45
N ILE A 40 6.95 -7.96 -5.92
CA ILE A 40 5.72 -8.66 -5.54
C ILE A 40 4.71 -8.41 -6.65
N ASN A 41 4.24 -9.49 -7.27
CA ASN A 41 3.32 -9.42 -8.39
C ASN A 41 1.93 -9.89 -7.98
N GLY A 42 0.92 -9.18 -8.46
CA GLY A 42 -0.49 -9.51 -8.24
C GLY A 42 -1.08 -8.77 -7.04
N LYS A 43 -2.32 -8.30 -7.20
CA LYS A 43 -3.05 -7.52 -6.19
C LYS A 43 -3.09 -8.23 -4.83
N GLU A 44 -3.43 -9.51 -4.79
CA GLU A 44 -3.50 -10.27 -3.53
C GLU A 44 -2.17 -10.33 -2.79
N ALA A 45 -1.07 -10.57 -3.52
CA ALA A 45 0.26 -10.65 -2.93
C ALA A 45 0.72 -9.28 -2.38
N VAL A 46 0.42 -8.20 -3.11
CA VAL A 46 0.71 -6.82 -2.68
C VAL A 46 -0.13 -6.43 -1.47
N LEU A 47 -1.42 -6.76 -1.44
CA LEU A 47 -2.30 -6.48 -0.30
C LEU A 47 -1.83 -7.25 0.95
N LYS A 48 -1.50 -8.54 0.82
CA LYS A 48 -0.97 -9.34 1.93
C LYS A 48 0.33 -8.77 2.48
N ALA A 49 1.25 -8.33 1.60
CA ALA A 49 2.49 -7.69 2.02
C ALA A 49 2.23 -6.37 2.77
N ASN A 50 1.30 -5.54 2.29
CA ASN A 50 0.91 -4.30 2.98
C ASN A 50 0.23 -4.58 4.33
N GLN A 51 -0.61 -5.61 4.43
CA GLN A 51 -1.23 -6.01 5.69
C GLN A 51 -0.17 -6.38 6.75
N ILE A 52 0.82 -7.20 6.39
CA ILE A 52 1.94 -7.56 7.27
C ILE A 52 2.74 -6.29 7.66
N PHE A 53 3.03 -5.43 6.68
CA PHE A 53 3.76 -4.19 6.91
C PHE A 53 3.02 -3.26 7.89
N PHE A 54 1.71 -3.08 7.72
CA PHE A 54 0.86 -2.24 8.58
C PHE A 54 0.77 -2.77 10.02
N GLN A 55 0.78 -4.08 10.19
CA GLN A 55 0.80 -4.73 11.51
C GLN A 55 2.12 -4.53 12.25
N HIS A 56 3.25 -4.44 11.52
CA HIS A 56 4.59 -4.35 12.13
C HIS A 56 5.07 -2.90 12.36
N HIS A 57 4.42 -1.89 11.77
CA HIS A 57 4.71 -0.47 12.01
C HIS A 57 3.95 0.07 13.25
N GLN A 58 4.27 -0.48 14.42
CA GLN A 58 3.89 0.02 15.75
C GLN A 58 5.15 0.35 16.59
N HIS A 59 5.71 1.55 16.39
CA HIS A 59 6.54 2.40 17.28
C HIS A 59 7.25 3.39 16.35
N VAL A 60 7.11 4.72 16.41
CA VAL A 60 7.25 5.61 17.57
C VAL A 60 6.41 6.89 17.37
N ALA A 61 5.53 7.19 18.33
CA ALA A 61 5.17 8.56 18.68
C ALA A 61 5.52 8.72 20.15
N SER A 62 6.74 9.20 20.41
CA SER A 62 7.17 9.77 21.69
C SER A 62 8.49 10.47 21.39
N TYR A 63 8.43 11.78 21.17
CA TYR A 63 9.29 12.85 21.72
C TYR A 63 8.78 14.19 21.18
#